data_AF-A0A947F1X4-F1
#
_entry.id   AF-A0A947F1X4-F1
#
_cell.length_a   1.000
_cell.length_b   1.000
_cell.length_c   1.000
_cell.angle_alpha   90.00
_cell.angle_beta   90.00
_cell.angle_gamma   90.00
#
_symmetry.space_group_name_H-M   'P 1'
#
loop_
_entity.id
_entity.type
_entity.pdbx_description
1 polymer ?
#
loop_
_entity_poly.entity_id
_entity_poly.type
_entity_poly.pdbx_seq_one_letter_code
_entity_poly.pdbx_strand_id
1 'polypeptide(L)'
;MEALKIDVHTHLDTKPYLDMCVKYCESPKFEKVDEYKYLMVEGDTVMGHHDKREAMDADSRAEAIPKIGLDAQVISTPLPGAERFEKSLTVEIQELINNELKAACTKYPKEMPHFLCSLSWKDVDASLKEMKRAKGMGAVGICCPSNVHGRAISDPEFEPIFAQATEMGMPFLVHPTVPLTGDAQNINGLPWQLYGFTLD
;
A
#
# COMPACT_ATOMS: atom_id res chain seq x y z
N MET A 1 -10.28 -14.65 29.04
CA MET A 1 -10.55 -14.29 27.64
C MET A 1 -9.43 -14.88 26.80
N GLU A 2 -9.73 -15.47 25.65
CA GLU A 2 -8.71 -15.90 24.69
C GLU A 2 -8.03 -14.66 24.08
N ALA A 3 -6.76 -14.80 23.70
CA ALA A 3 -6.00 -13.72 23.08
C ALA A 3 -6.45 -13.50 21.63
N LEU A 4 -6.62 -12.23 21.22
CA LEU A 4 -6.93 -11.88 19.83
C LEU A 4 -5.73 -12.15 18.92
N LYS A 5 -5.98 -12.74 17.76
CA LYS A 5 -5.04 -12.96 16.66
C LYS A 5 -5.25 -11.89 15.59
N ILE A 6 -4.41 -10.87 15.63
CA ILE A 6 -4.48 -9.72 14.72
C ILE A 6 -3.29 -9.78 13.77
N ASP A 7 -3.58 -9.74 12.48
CA ASP A 7 -2.56 -9.59 11.44
C ASP A 7 -2.41 -8.10 11.08
N VAL A 8 -1.19 -7.59 11.18
CA VAL A 8 -0.84 -6.18 10.98
C VAL A 8 -0.05 -5.94 9.71
N HIS A 9 0.21 -6.99 8.91
CA HIS A 9 0.91 -6.91 7.64
C HIS A 9 0.09 -7.65 6.58
N THR A 10 -0.95 -6.96 6.11
CA THR A 10 -1.80 -7.46 5.04
C THR A 10 -2.19 -6.34 4.08
N HIS A 11 -2.48 -6.72 2.84
CA HIS A 11 -2.70 -5.77 1.75
C HIS A 11 -4.09 -5.93 1.19
N LEU A 12 -4.84 -4.83 1.07
CA LEU A 12 -6.12 -4.78 0.36
C LEU A 12 -5.97 -3.80 -0.79
N ASP A 13 -5.61 -4.31 -1.96
CA ASP A 13 -5.40 -3.53 -3.17
C ASP A 13 -6.71 -3.52 -3.95
N THR A 14 -7.60 -2.58 -3.63
CA THR A 14 -8.97 -2.60 -4.15
C THR A 14 -9.02 -2.42 -5.67
N LYS A 15 -10.05 -2.99 -6.31
CA LYS A 15 -10.24 -2.88 -7.77
C LYS A 15 -10.17 -1.43 -8.29
N PRO A 16 -10.79 -0.42 -7.65
CA PRO A 16 -10.63 0.97 -8.10
C PRO A 16 -9.18 1.45 -8.13
N TYR A 17 -8.39 1.09 -7.13
CA TYR A 17 -6.97 1.42 -7.09
C TYR A 17 -6.16 0.62 -8.13
N LEU A 18 -6.40 -0.68 -8.28
CA LEU A 18 -5.74 -1.51 -9.30
C LEU A 18 -6.06 -1.02 -10.72
N ASP A 19 -7.29 -0.58 -10.98
CA ASP A 19 -7.67 0.00 -12.27
C ASP A 19 -6.94 1.35 -12.52
N MET A 20 -6.65 2.14 -11.49
CA MET A 20 -5.76 3.31 -11.61
C MET A 20 -4.32 2.91 -11.92
N CYS A 21 -3.81 1.83 -11.30
CA CYS A 21 -2.48 1.30 -11.59
C CYS A 21 -2.35 0.89 -13.06
N VAL A 22 -3.33 0.14 -13.58
CA VAL A 22 -3.38 -0.27 -14.99
C VAL A 22 -3.35 0.94 -15.92
N LYS A 23 -4.01 2.03 -15.54
CA LYS A 23 -4.16 3.21 -16.38
C LYS A 23 -2.93 4.14 -16.36
N TYR A 24 -2.26 4.28 -15.22
CA TYR A 24 -1.31 5.36 -15.00
C TYR A 24 0.04 4.95 -14.41
N CYS A 25 0.20 3.74 -13.87
CA CYS A 25 1.47 3.31 -13.29
C CYS A 25 2.42 2.86 -14.40
N GLU A 26 3.52 3.60 -14.61
CA GLU A 26 4.47 3.34 -15.70
C GLU A 26 5.48 2.24 -15.36
N SER A 27 5.86 2.12 -14.09
CA SER A 27 6.78 1.12 -13.58
C SER A 27 6.45 0.82 -12.10
N PRO A 28 6.30 -0.46 -11.70
CA PRO A 28 6.00 -1.55 -12.62
C PRO A 28 4.68 -1.26 -13.35
N LYS A 29 4.54 -1.73 -14.59
CA LYS A 29 3.26 -1.66 -15.30
C LYS A 29 2.28 -2.64 -14.70
N PHE A 30 1.00 -2.32 -14.80
CA PHE A 30 -0.08 -3.19 -14.38
C PHE A 30 -0.88 -3.68 -15.57
N GLU A 31 -1.07 -4.99 -15.66
CA GLU A 31 -1.88 -5.63 -16.68
C GLU A 31 -3.08 -6.31 -16.02
N LYS A 32 -4.28 -5.97 -16.49
CA LYS A 32 -5.51 -6.66 -16.09
C LYS A 32 -5.70 -7.89 -16.97
N VAL A 33 -5.59 -9.08 -16.37
CA VAL A 33 -5.73 -10.36 -17.07
C VAL A 33 -7.19 -10.80 -17.11
N ASP A 34 -7.91 -10.66 -15.99
CA ASP A 34 -9.34 -10.89 -15.88
C ASP A 34 -9.97 -10.00 -14.77
N GLU A 35 -11.18 -10.32 -14.31
CA GLU A 35 -11.86 -9.54 -13.28
C GLU A 35 -11.13 -9.50 -11.93
N TYR A 36 -10.47 -10.59 -11.55
CA TYR A 36 -9.80 -10.76 -10.25
C TYR A 36 -8.33 -11.16 -10.39
N LYS A 37 -7.75 -10.90 -11.57
CA LYS A 37 -6.35 -11.18 -11.85
C LYS A 37 -5.66 -9.98 -12.49
N TYR A 38 -4.68 -9.46 -11.76
CA TYR A 38 -3.78 -8.40 -12.21
C TYR A 38 -2.34 -8.88 -12.11
N LEU A 39 -1.50 -8.44 -13.05
CA LEU A 39 -0.06 -8.68 -13.05
C LEU A 39 0.68 -7.37 -12.92
N MET A 40 1.71 -7.36 -12.08
CA MET A 40 2.75 -6.34 -12.10
C MET A 40 3.85 -6.83 -13.03
N VAL A 41 4.25 -6.01 -14.00
CA VAL A 41 5.18 -6.39 -15.05
C VAL A 41 6.22 -5.29 -15.24
N GLU A 42 7.48 -5.68 -15.38
CA GLU A 42 8.56 -4.79 -15.78
C GLU A 42 9.36 -5.47 -16.90
N GLY A 43 9.37 -4.85 -18.09
CA GLY A 43 9.82 -5.51 -19.31
C GLY A 43 9.02 -6.80 -19.57
N ASP A 44 9.72 -7.93 -19.71
CA ASP A 44 9.11 -9.26 -19.88
C ASP A 44 8.98 -10.04 -18.54
N THR A 45 9.29 -9.40 -17.41
CA THR A 45 9.34 -10.05 -16.10
C THR A 45 8.07 -9.77 -15.31
N VAL A 46 7.40 -10.84 -14.87
CA VAL A 46 6.29 -10.73 -13.91
C VAL A 46 6.85 -10.43 -12.53
N MET A 47 6.60 -9.21 -12.08
CA MET A 47 6.97 -8.67 -10.77
C MET A 47 5.91 -8.92 -9.71
N GLY A 48 4.79 -9.57 -10.00
CA GLY A 48 3.84 -9.92 -8.95
C GLY A 48 2.45 -10.13 -9.50
N HIS A 49 1.61 -10.75 -8.67
CA HIS A 49 0.28 -11.18 -9.08
C HIS A 49 -0.71 -10.86 -7.97
N HIS A 50 -1.84 -10.29 -8.37
CA HIS A 50 -3.04 -10.17 -7.56
C HIS A 50 -4.05 -11.16 -8.14
N ASP A 51 -4.04 -12.40 -7.66
CA ASP A 51 -4.81 -13.51 -8.23
C ASP A 51 -5.82 -14.13 -7.25
N LYS A 52 -5.89 -13.58 -6.04
CA LYS A 52 -6.88 -13.92 -5.02
C LYS A 52 -7.91 -12.82 -4.93
N ARG A 53 -9.20 -13.18 -5.02
CA ARG A 53 -10.29 -12.20 -4.90
C ARG A 53 -10.22 -11.45 -3.57
N GLU A 54 -9.84 -12.13 -2.50
CA GLU A 54 -9.65 -11.52 -1.18
C GLU A 54 -8.57 -10.43 -1.17
N ALA A 55 -7.63 -10.41 -2.11
CA ALA A 55 -6.61 -9.37 -2.22
C ALA A 55 -7.19 -8.00 -2.64
N MET A 56 -8.37 -7.98 -3.28
CA MET A 56 -8.94 -6.79 -3.91
C MET A 56 -10.43 -6.54 -3.65
N ASP A 57 -11.11 -7.48 -2.98
CA ASP A 57 -12.53 -7.43 -2.65
C ASP A 57 -12.73 -7.56 -1.14
N ALA A 58 -13.23 -6.49 -0.52
CA ALA A 58 -13.44 -6.42 0.93
C ALA A 58 -14.41 -7.50 1.44
N ASP A 59 -15.42 -7.86 0.63
CA ASP A 59 -16.44 -8.84 0.99
C ASP A 59 -15.82 -10.24 1.11
N SER A 60 -15.11 -10.66 0.07
CA SER A 60 -14.39 -11.93 0.08
C SER A 60 -13.30 -11.96 1.15
N ARG A 61 -12.63 -10.83 1.38
CA ARG A 61 -11.63 -10.69 2.46
C ARG A 61 -12.25 -10.94 3.83
N ALA A 62 -13.36 -10.27 4.14
CA ALA A 62 -14.02 -10.39 5.44
C ALA A 62 -14.48 -11.84 5.71
N GLU A 63 -14.94 -12.55 4.69
CA GLU A 63 -15.27 -13.96 4.82
C GLU A 63 -14.06 -14.86 5.09
N ALA A 64 -12.89 -14.52 4.56
CA ALA A 64 -11.69 -15.35 4.64
C ALA A 64 -10.95 -15.24 5.98
N ILE A 65 -10.93 -14.05 6.59
CA ILE A 65 -10.22 -13.78 7.87
C ILE A 65 -10.54 -14.81 8.97
N PRO A 66 -11.82 -15.07 9.33
CA PRO A 66 -12.13 -16.07 10.35
C PRO A 66 -11.83 -17.51 9.89
N LYS A 67 -11.92 -17.80 8.58
CA LYS A 67 -11.65 -19.15 8.03
C LYS A 67 -10.18 -19.55 8.17
N ILE A 68 -9.26 -18.58 8.20
CA ILE A 68 -7.82 -18.80 8.45
C ILE A 68 -7.44 -18.68 9.93
N GLY A 69 -8.42 -18.54 10.82
CA GLY A 69 -8.21 -18.51 12.27
C GLY A 69 -7.66 -17.18 12.80
N LEU A 70 -7.85 -16.09 12.06
CA LEU A 70 -7.57 -14.72 12.52
C LEU A 70 -8.86 -14.05 13.03
N ASP A 71 -8.71 -13.17 14.00
CA ASP A 71 -9.81 -12.37 14.54
C ASP A 71 -10.01 -11.07 13.76
N ALA A 72 -8.91 -10.45 13.33
CA ALA A 72 -8.92 -9.17 12.63
C ALA A 72 -7.63 -8.94 11.81
N GLN A 73 -7.70 -7.98 10.89
CA GLN A 73 -6.57 -7.47 10.14
C GLN A 73 -6.52 -5.94 10.14
N VAL A 74 -5.31 -5.38 10.25
CA VAL A 74 -5.06 -3.97 9.93
C VAL A 74 -4.60 -3.88 8.48
N ILE A 75 -5.44 -3.30 7.63
CA ILE A 75 -5.26 -3.32 6.16
C ILE A 75 -4.44 -2.13 5.65
N SER A 76 -3.71 -2.35 4.56
CA SER A 76 -2.86 -1.34 3.90
C SER A 76 -2.78 -1.58 2.39
N THR A 77 -2.22 -0.64 1.64
CA THR A 77 -1.93 -0.75 0.20
C THR A 77 -0.49 -0.27 0.01
N PRO A 78 0.51 -1.17 0.04
CA PRO A 78 1.91 -0.75 0.14
C PRO A 78 2.55 -0.42 -1.22
N LEU A 79 2.17 -1.11 -2.30
CA LEU A 79 2.84 -0.99 -3.59
C LEU A 79 1.89 -1.30 -4.76
N PRO A 80 1.94 -0.50 -5.84
CA PRO A 80 2.49 0.85 -5.95
C PRO A 80 1.73 1.86 -5.09
N GLY A 81 2.36 2.37 -4.02
CA GLY A 81 1.78 3.50 -3.31
C GLY A 81 1.65 4.73 -4.23
N ALA A 82 1.02 5.78 -3.73
CA ALA A 82 0.79 7.01 -4.50
C ALA A 82 2.09 7.59 -5.09
N GLU A 83 3.24 7.33 -4.47
CA GLU A 83 4.53 7.75 -4.98
C GLU A 83 4.82 7.27 -6.41
N ARG A 84 4.35 6.09 -6.84
CA ARG A 84 4.66 5.57 -8.19
C ARG A 84 3.91 6.27 -9.31
N PHE A 85 2.92 7.09 -8.99
CA PHE A 85 2.16 7.86 -9.97
C PHE A 85 2.85 9.19 -10.28
N GLU A 86 2.48 9.79 -11.40
CA GLU A 86 2.87 11.16 -11.73
C GLU A 86 2.47 12.13 -10.61
N LYS A 87 3.30 13.17 -10.37
CA LYS A 87 3.10 14.09 -9.23
C LYS A 87 1.68 14.65 -9.19
N SER A 88 1.12 14.98 -10.36
CA SER A 88 -0.24 15.50 -10.54
C SER A 88 -1.37 14.55 -10.10
N LEU A 89 -1.11 13.24 -10.04
CA LEU A 89 -2.10 12.21 -9.67
C LEU A 89 -1.94 11.74 -8.23
N THR A 90 -0.77 11.92 -7.62
CA THR A 90 -0.47 11.34 -6.31
C THR A 90 -1.46 11.72 -5.20
N VAL A 91 -2.00 12.94 -5.22
CA VAL A 91 -3.02 13.39 -4.25
C VAL A 91 -4.36 12.67 -4.47
N GLU A 92 -4.76 12.48 -5.72
CA GLU A 92 -5.98 11.72 -6.04
C GLU A 92 -5.83 10.24 -5.63
N ILE A 93 -4.65 9.66 -5.87
CA ILE A 93 -4.37 8.26 -5.55
C ILE A 93 -4.32 8.02 -4.04
N GLN A 94 -3.63 8.87 -3.25
CA GLN A 94 -3.62 8.70 -1.79
C GLN A 94 -5.04 8.77 -1.21
N GLU A 95 -5.87 9.69 -1.71
CA GLU A 95 -7.24 9.88 -1.23
C GLU A 95 -8.12 8.69 -1.59
N LEU A 96 -7.99 8.19 -2.83
CA LEU A 96 -8.65 6.98 -3.29
C LEU A 96 -8.32 5.80 -2.39
N ILE A 97 -7.04 5.51 -2.18
CA ILE A 97 -6.59 4.40 -1.34
C ILE A 97 -7.18 4.53 0.07
N ASN A 98 -7.02 5.69 0.72
CA ASN A 98 -7.49 5.89 2.09
C ASN A 98 -9.02 5.80 2.20
N ASN A 99 -9.77 6.27 1.20
CA ASN A 99 -11.23 6.18 1.17
C ASN A 99 -11.70 4.73 0.99
N GLU A 100 -11.05 3.96 0.11
CA GLU A 100 -11.37 2.56 -0.15
C GLU A 100 -11.09 1.68 1.08
N LEU A 101 -9.94 1.87 1.73
CA LEU A 101 -9.62 1.18 2.99
C LEU A 101 -10.60 1.56 4.10
N LYS A 102 -10.95 2.85 4.22
CA LYS A 102 -11.98 3.31 5.17
C LYS A 102 -13.34 2.67 4.88
N ALA A 103 -13.74 2.55 3.62
CA ALA A 103 -15.00 1.91 3.24
C ALA A 103 -15.03 0.44 3.68
N ALA A 104 -13.93 -0.30 3.46
CA ALA A 104 -13.78 -1.67 3.93
C ALA A 104 -13.89 -1.76 5.46
N CYS A 105 -13.20 -0.89 6.21
CA CYS A 105 -13.28 -0.86 7.67
C CYS A 105 -14.68 -0.51 8.19
N THR A 106 -15.40 0.36 7.48
CA THR A 106 -16.76 0.75 7.87
C THR A 106 -17.75 -0.39 7.64
N LYS A 107 -17.57 -1.15 6.55
CA LYS A 107 -18.44 -2.29 6.20
C LYS A 107 -18.16 -3.52 7.08
N TYR A 108 -16.90 -3.76 7.42
CA TYR A 108 -16.45 -4.93 8.18
C TYR A 108 -15.60 -4.54 9.41
N PRO A 109 -16.19 -3.85 10.40
CA PRO A 109 -15.44 -3.28 11.52
C PRO A 109 -14.87 -4.33 12.49
N LYS A 110 -15.32 -5.59 12.40
CA LYS A 110 -14.78 -6.68 13.21
C LYS A 110 -13.55 -7.30 12.55
N GLU A 111 -13.66 -7.62 11.26
CA GLU A 111 -12.62 -8.31 10.51
C GLU A 111 -11.52 -7.35 10.06
N MET A 112 -11.86 -6.10 9.71
CA MET A 112 -10.92 -5.07 9.25
C MET A 112 -11.13 -3.77 10.05
N PRO A 113 -10.85 -3.74 11.36
CA PRO A 113 -11.19 -2.62 12.24
C PRO A 113 -10.47 -1.31 11.88
N HIS A 114 -9.25 -1.40 11.31
CA HIS A 114 -8.38 -0.27 11.07
C HIS A 114 -7.58 -0.43 9.79
N PHE A 115 -7.04 0.70 9.32
CA PHE A 115 -6.15 0.74 8.17
C PHE A 115 -4.91 1.60 8.43
N LEU A 116 -3.89 1.42 7.60
CA LEU A 116 -2.72 2.29 7.53
C LEU A 116 -2.89 3.31 6.42
N CYS A 117 -2.57 4.57 6.72
CA CYS A 117 -2.67 5.69 5.80
C CYS A 117 -1.62 5.57 4.68
N SER A 118 -2.08 5.74 3.44
CA SER A 118 -1.25 5.97 2.25
C SER A 118 -1.03 7.46 2.04
N LEU A 119 0.17 7.85 1.60
CA LEU A 119 0.62 9.23 1.46
C LEU A 119 1.22 9.50 0.08
N SER A 120 1.05 10.73 -0.41
CA SER A 120 1.79 11.26 -1.54
C SER A 120 3.19 11.71 -1.11
N TRP A 121 4.14 10.79 -1.16
CA TRP A 121 5.55 11.11 -0.86
C TRP A 121 6.19 12.10 -1.85
N LYS A 122 5.51 12.44 -2.95
CA LYS A 122 5.93 13.48 -3.91
C LYS A 122 5.38 14.88 -3.57
N ASP A 123 4.49 14.98 -2.57
CA ASP A 123 3.88 16.20 -2.08
C ASP A 123 3.69 16.14 -0.55
N VAL A 124 4.68 16.66 0.18
CA VAL A 124 4.70 16.67 1.64
C VAL A 124 3.52 17.44 2.22
N ASP A 125 3.17 18.59 1.66
CA ASP A 125 2.07 19.42 2.16
C ASP A 125 0.71 18.71 2.01
N ALA A 126 0.49 18.01 0.88
CA ALA A 126 -0.69 17.19 0.69
C ALA A 126 -0.72 15.99 1.65
N SER A 127 0.44 15.36 1.89
CA SER A 127 0.57 14.26 2.85
C SER A 127 0.22 14.69 4.27
N LEU A 128 0.70 15.85 4.73
CA LEU A 128 0.40 16.36 6.07
C LEU A 128 -1.11 16.62 6.30
N LYS A 129 -1.81 17.11 5.27
CA LYS A 129 -3.28 17.28 5.31
C LYS A 129 -3.98 15.93 5.36
N GLU A 130 -3.51 14.98 4.55
CA GLU A 130 -4.11 13.66 4.45
C GLU A 130 -3.91 12.82 5.70
N MET A 131 -2.77 12.92 6.37
CA MET A 131 -2.54 12.29 7.67
C MET A 131 -3.62 12.66 8.67
N LYS A 132 -3.93 13.97 8.79
CA LYS A 132 -4.97 14.48 9.68
C LYS A 132 -6.35 13.93 9.31
N ARG A 133 -6.67 13.92 8.01
CA ARG A 133 -7.93 13.38 7.49
C ARG A 133 -8.05 11.88 7.78
N ALA A 134 -7.04 11.09 7.42
CA ALA A 134 -7.00 9.65 7.58
C ALA A 134 -7.07 9.24 9.06
N LYS A 135 -6.36 9.92 9.96
CA LYS A 135 -6.47 9.70 11.41
C LYS A 135 -7.89 9.93 11.91
N GLY A 136 -8.54 11.02 11.47
CA GLY A 136 -9.95 11.30 11.77
C GLY A 136 -10.91 10.24 11.22
N MET A 137 -10.54 9.56 10.14
CA MET A 137 -11.29 8.41 9.58
C MET A 137 -11.00 7.09 10.31
N GLY A 138 -10.01 7.02 11.19
CA GLY A 138 -9.67 5.81 11.94
C GLY A 138 -8.40 5.08 11.46
N ALA A 139 -7.56 5.73 10.65
CA ALA A 139 -6.23 5.23 10.37
C ALA A 139 -5.41 5.17 11.66
N VAL A 140 -4.72 4.05 11.88
CA VAL A 140 -3.95 3.81 13.12
C VAL A 140 -2.45 3.99 12.94
N GLY A 141 -1.98 4.07 11.71
CA GLY A 141 -0.57 4.25 11.36
C GLY A 141 -0.41 4.64 9.90
N ILE A 142 0.81 4.59 9.39
CA ILE A 142 1.17 5.00 8.02
C ILE A 142 1.87 3.83 7.34
N CYS A 143 1.48 3.51 6.12
CA CYS A 143 2.22 2.60 5.27
C CYS A 143 3.29 3.41 4.53
N CYS A 144 4.56 3.10 4.80
CA CYS A 144 5.71 3.88 4.32
C CYS A 144 6.56 2.99 3.42
N PRO A 145 6.90 3.42 2.19
CA PRO A 145 7.82 2.66 1.37
C PRO A 145 9.24 2.73 1.95
N SER A 146 10.07 1.70 1.72
CA SER A 146 11.49 1.67 2.15
C SER A 146 12.33 2.79 1.54
N ASN A 147 11.96 3.26 0.35
CA ASN A 147 12.55 4.40 -0.34
C ASN A 147 11.48 5.15 -1.16
N VAL A 148 11.75 6.40 -1.53
CA VAL A 148 10.89 7.20 -2.42
C VAL A 148 11.66 7.51 -3.69
N HIS A 149 11.47 6.70 -4.74
CA HIS A 149 12.19 6.82 -6.02
C HIS A 149 13.71 6.87 -5.83
N GLY A 150 14.22 5.95 -5.03
CA GLY A 150 15.64 5.86 -4.72
C GLY A 150 16.14 6.83 -3.65
N ARG A 151 15.30 7.74 -3.16
CA ARG A 151 15.65 8.58 -2.00
C ARG A 151 15.35 7.83 -0.72
N ALA A 152 16.28 7.87 0.22
CA ALA A 152 16.08 7.31 1.55
C ALA A 152 14.91 8.02 2.26
N ILE A 153 14.14 7.28 3.03
CA ILE A 153 13.07 7.88 3.86
C ILE A 153 13.60 8.85 4.91
N SER A 154 14.89 8.78 5.25
CA SER A 154 15.57 9.72 6.14
C SER A 154 15.97 11.04 5.46
N ASP A 155 15.59 11.26 4.19
CA ASP A 155 15.84 12.51 3.51
C ASP A 155 15.14 13.67 4.25
N PRO A 156 15.84 14.81 4.52
CA PRO A 156 15.27 15.94 5.25
C PRO A 156 13.95 16.49 4.69
N GLU A 157 13.66 16.28 3.40
CA GLU A 157 12.37 16.65 2.81
C GLU A 157 11.18 15.95 3.50
N PHE A 158 11.36 14.73 4.00
CA PHE A 158 10.30 13.94 4.63
C PHE A 158 10.19 14.17 6.14
N GLU A 159 11.12 14.88 6.77
CA GLU A 159 11.11 15.18 8.21
C GLU A 159 9.76 15.73 8.73
N PRO A 160 9.05 16.63 8.01
CA PRO A 160 7.74 17.11 8.46
C PRO A 160 6.71 15.98 8.64
N ILE A 161 6.76 14.93 7.81
CA ILE A 161 5.86 13.77 7.91
C ILE A 161 6.14 13.00 9.19
N PHE A 162 7.41 12.76 9.54
CA PHE A 162 7.79 12.08 10.78
C PHE A 162 7.43 12.89 12.03
N ALA A 163 7.64 14.20 12.00
CA ALA A 163 7.25 15.10 13.08
C ALA A 163 5.73 15.05 13.30
N GLN A 164 4.93 15.17 12.23
CA GLN A 164 3.47 15.13 12.32
C GLN A 164 2.96 13.76 12.80
N ALA A 165 3.58 12.67 12.36
CA ALA A 165 3.23 11.31 12.78
C ALA A 165 3.49 11.10 14.27
N THR A 166 4.60 11.65 14.79
CA THR A 166 4.95 11.65 16.21
C THR A 166 3.90 12.39 17.04
N GLU A 167 3.52 13.61 16.64
CA GLU A 167 2.48 14.39 17.31
C GLU A 167 1.13 13.66 17.37
N MET A 168 0.80 12.90 16.33
CA MET A 168 -0.49 12.20 16.19
C MET A 168 -0.48 10.78 16.75
N GLY A 169 0.66 10.28 17.21
CA GLY A 169 0.84 8.89 17.63
C GLY A 169 0.49 7.91 16.50
N MET A 170 0.99 8.14 15.29
CA MET A 170 0.83 7.26 14.13
C MET A 170 2.15 6.54 13.84
N PRO A 171 2.31 5.25 14.20
CA PRO A 171 3.49 4.48 13.83
C PRO A 171 3.58 4.26 12.31
N PHE A 172 4.79 4.03 11.84
CA PHE A 172 5.07 3.64 10.46
C PHE A 172 5.22 2.12 10.35
N LEU A 173 4.54 1.52 9.37
CA LEU A 173 4.93 0.23 8.82
C LEU A 173 5.79 0.50 7.60
N VAL A 174 7.10 0.31 7.72
CA VAL A 174 8.01 0.39 6.57
C VAL A 174 7.89 -0.88 5.74
N HIS A 175 7.49 -0.74 4.50
CA HIS A 175 7.26 -1.81 3.55
C HIS A 175 8.24 -1.70 2.39
N PRO A 176 8.88 -2.80 1.96
CA PRO A 176 9.73 -2.78 0.78
C PRO A 176 9.01 -2.24 -0.46
N THR A 177 9.70 -1.44 -1.26
CA THR A 177 9.21 -0.95 -2.54
C THR A 177 10.12 -1.40 -3.69
N VAL A 178 9.98 -0.80 -4.87
CA VAL A 178 10.94 -1.01 -5.96
C VAL A 178 12.36 -0.78 -5.42
N PRO A 179 13.21 -1.82 -5.42
CA PRO A 179 14.48 -1.79 -4.72
C PRO A 179 15.47 -0.89 -5.44
N LEU A 180 16.46 -0.37 -4.72
CA LEU A 180 17.57 0.39 -5.33
C LEU A 180 18.32 -0.40 -6.42
N THR A 181 18.25 -1.74 -6.36
CA THR A 181 18.81 -2.67 -7.35
C THR A 181 17.87 -3.00 -8.52
N GLY A 182 16.71 -2.34 -8.61
CA GLY A 182 15.65 -2.66 -9.57
C GLY A 182 16.14 -2.72 -11.02
N ASP A 183 16.92 -1.74 -11.46
CA ASP A 183 17.49 -1.71 -12.82
C ASP A 183 18.39 -2.91 -13.11
N ALA A 184 19.25 -3.28 -12.16
CA ALA A 184 20.13 -4.44 -12.29
C ALA A 184 19.32 -5.75 -12.34
N GLN A 185 18.24 -5.84 -11.58
CA GLN A 185 17.34 -6.99 -11.59
C GLN A 185 16.56 -7.09 -12.91
N ASN A 186 16.09 -5.96 -13.45
CA ASN A 186 15.39 -5.89 -14.72
C ASN A 186 16.25 -6.43 -15.87
N ILE A 187 17.53 -6.06 -15.91
CA ILE A 187 18.50 -6.58 -16.90
C ILE A 187 18.57 -8.11 -16.87
N ASN A 188 18.43 -8.72 -15.69
CA ASN A 188 18.56 -10.16 -15.48
C ASN A 188 17.21 -10.90 -15.44
N GLY A 189 16.10 -10.20 -15.68
CA GLY A 189 14.75 -10.75 -15.57
C GLY A 189 14.41 -11.28 -14.17
N LEU A 190 14.96 -10.65 -13.13
CA LEU A 190 14.77 -11.08 -11.74
C LEU A 190 13.60 -10.33 -11.09
N PRO A 191 12.64 -11.05 -10.48
CA PRO A 191 11.55 -10.40 -9.75
C PRO A 191 12.06 -9.66 -8.50
N TRP A 192 11.62 -8.43 -8.30
CA TRP A 192 12.10 -7.56 -7.22
C TRP A 192 11.88 -8.15 -5.83
N GLN A 193 10.69 -8.65 -5.54
CA GLN A 193 10.32 -9.22 -4.24
C GLN A 193 11.15 -10.44 -3.81
N LEU A 194 11.80 -11.16 -4.73
CA LEU A 194 12.60 -12.33 -4.36
C LEU A 194 14.06 -11.99 -4.02
N TYR A 195 14.61 -10.93 -4.64
CA TYR A 195 16.05 -10.66 -4.58
C TYR A 195 16.42 -9.24 -4.14
N GLY A 196 15.53 -8.27 -4.33
CA GLY A 196 15.84 -6.86 -4.17
C GLY A 196 15.40 -6.29 -2.82
N PHE A 197 14.29 -6.75 -2.27
CA PHE A 197 13.76 -6.24 -1.01
C PHE A 197 14.69 -6.47 0.19
N THR A 198 15.60 -7.46 0.12
CA THR A 198 16.60 -7.70 1.17
C THR A 198 17.74 -6.67 1.16
N LEU A 199 17.89 -5.94 0.06
CA LEU A 199 18.96 -4.96 -0.14
C LEU A 199 18.45 -3.52 0.02
N ASP A 200 17.22 -3.37 0.51
CA ASP A 200 16.50 -2.12 0.74
C ASP A 200 16.35 -1.81 2.24
#